data_AF-A0A662F4Y7-F1
#
_entry.id   AF-A0A662F4Y7-F1
#
_cell.length_a   1.000
_cell.length_b   1.000
_cell.length_c   1.000
_cell.angle_alpha   90.00
_cell.angle_beta   90.00
_cell.angle_gamma   90.00
#
_symmetry.space_group_name_H-M   'P 1'
#
loop_
_entity.id
_entity.type
_entity.pdbx_description
1 polymer ?
#
loop_
_entity_poly.entity_id
_entity_poly.type
_entity_poly.pdbx_seq_one_letter_code
_entity_poly.pdbx_strand_id
1 'polypeptide(L)'
;MKKSKLIIIALLLTIIIVIIIITTLPTKLRELPLAEIKAIVKGDIKACEAANKNLICLAITNNDISYCRNDLACTETYKLMSAIKSNNIDKCEQIVIDNVKVLCKAFFIRNADVCSLPFQNFMGDKATCQAFATQNISYCLNSQEKAACQDLVYLFTSIKENKAINCENIASDEDRAFCKSIILGSDKICHSTVYKFCNDVEYQKAAIIYKNEKLCNEIINKTIKQKCFENLKE
;
A
#
# COMPACT_ATOMS: atom_id res chain seq x y z
N MET A 1 -12.05 -59.83 -34.05
CA MET A 1 -12.84 -58.62 -34.40
C MET A 1 -13.58 -57.92 -33.24
N LYS A 2 -13.25 -58.17 -31.95
CA LYS A 2 -13.94 -57.50 -30.80
C LYS A 2 -13.17 -56.33 -30.14
N LYS A 3 -11.84 -56.24 -30.28
CA LYS A 3 -11.03 -55.18 -29.64
C LYS A 3 -11.15 -53.79 -30.30
N SER A 4 -11.32 -53.72 -31.62
CA SER A 4 -11.40 -52.42 -32.33
C SER A 4 -12.71 -51.67 -32.08
N LYS A 5 -13.82 -52.40 -31.85
CA LYS A 5 -15.10 -51.78 -31.47
C LYS A 5 -15.06 -51.20 -30.06
N LEU A 6 -14.31 -51.83 -29.14
CA LEU A 6 -14.16 -51.35 -27.77
C LEU A 6 -13.42 -50.01 -27.69
N ILE A 7 -12.40 -49.81 -28.53
CA ILE A 7 -11.59 -48.58 -28.57
C ILE A 7 -12.41 -47.42 -29.15
N ILE A 8 -13.18 -47.66 -30.21
CA ILE A 8 -14.06 -46.64 -30.81
C ILE A 8 -15.18 -46.24 -29.84
N ILE A 9 -15.76 -47.20 -29.13
CA ILE A 9 -16.78 -46.93 -28.10
C ILE A 9 -16.19 -46.14 -26.92
N ALA A 10 -14.96 -46.46 -26.49
CA ALA A 10 -14.27 -45.73 -25.42
C ALA A 10 -13.93 -44.28 -25.82
N LEU A 11 -13.53 -44.04 -27.08
CA LEU A 11 -13.29 -42.70 -27.62
C LEU A 11 -14.56 -41.87 -27.76
N LEU A 12 -15.66 -42.48 -28.19
CA LEU A 12 -16.96 -41.80 -28.24
C LEU A 12 -17.47 -41.47 -26.84
N LEU A 13 -17.29 -42.38 -25.86
CA LEU A 13 -17.64 -42.13 -24.46
C LEU A 13 -16.81 -41.00 -23.84
N THR A 14 -15.50 -40.91 -24.10
CA THR A 14 -14.71 -39.78 -23.60
C THR A 14 -15.09 -38.46 -24.26
N ILE A 15 -15.39 -38.44 -25.55
CA ILE A 15 -15.88 -37.22 -26.22
C ILE A 15 -17.23 -36.80 -25.64
N ILE A 16 -18.14 -37.73 -25.43
CA ILE A 16 -19.46 -37.46 -24.83
C ILE A 16 -19.29 -36.99 -23.37
N ILE A 17 -18.41 -37.60 -22.58
CA ILE A 17 -18.10 -37.16 -21.21
C ILE A 17 -17.50 -35.76 -21.20
N VAL A 18 -16.62 -35.42 -22.14
CA VAL A 18 -16.05 -34.07 -22.28
C VAL A 18 -17.12 -33.06 -22.69
N ILE A 19 -18.02 -33.40 -23.61
CA ILE A 19 -19.15 -32.55 -23.99
C ILE A 19 -20.14 -32.38 -22.82
N ILE A 20 -20.42 -33.45 -22.08
CA ILE A 20 -21.25 -33.39 -20.86
C ILE A 20 -20.56 -32.50 -19.83
N ILE A 21 -19.26 -32.65 -19.55
CA ILE A 21 -18.52 -31.77 -18.62
C ILE A 21 -18.59 -30.31 -19.08
N ILE A 22 -18.45 -30.02 -20.37
CA ILE A 22 -18.54 -28.66 -20.92
C ILE A 22 -19.98 -28.10 -20.87
N THR A 23 -21.01 -28.96 -20.94
CA THR A 23 -22.43 -28.56 -20.97
C THR A 23 -23.13 -28.62 -19.61
N THR A 24 -22.59 -29.36 -18.64
CA THR A 24 -23.06 -29.44 -17.25
C THR A 24 -22.19 -28.66 -16.27
N LEU A 25 -21.02 -28.15 -16.67
CA LEU A 25 -20.42 -27.05 -15.95
C LEU A 25 -21.38 -25.86 -16.04
N PRO A 26 -21.79 -25.26 -14.91
CA PRO A 26 -22.75 -24.18 -14.92
C PRO A 26 -22.24 -23.06 -15.82
N THR A 27 -23.10 -22.62 -16.73
CA THR A 27 -23.05 -21.43 -17.59
C THR A 27 -23.02 -20.11 -16.79
N LYS A 28 -22.35 -20.10 -15.63
CA LYS A 28 -22.02 -18.93 -14.79
C LYS A 28 -20.55 -18.52 -14.87
N LEU A 29 -19.76 -19.17 -15.74
CA LEU A 29 -18.33 -18.86 -15.96
C LEU A 29 -18.05 -18.35 -17.38
N ARG A 30 -19.08 -17.95 -18.14
CA ARG A 30 -18.91 -17.46 -19.52
C ARG A 30 -19.34 -16.02 -19.75
N GLU A 31 -19.71 -15.33 -18.70
CA GLU A 31 -19.73 -13.87 -18.66
C GLU A 31 -18.90 -13.51 -17.44
N LEU A 32 -17.75 -12.84 -17.63
CA LEU A 32 -17.13 -12.15 -16.50
C LEU A 32 -18.27 -11.31 -15.89
N PRO A 33 -18.66 -11.54 -14.62
CA PRO A 33 -19.76 -10.82 -14.05
C PRO A 33 -19.43 -9.34 -14.17
N LEU A 34 -20.43 -8.47 -14.28
CA LEU A 34 -20.24 -7.02 -14.23
C LEU A 34 -19.38 -6.56 -13.01
N ALA A 35 -19.21 -7.44 -12.00
CA ALA A 35 -18.26 -7.33 -10.90
C ALA A 35 -16.77 -7.47 -11.28
N GLU A 36 -16.40 -8.29 -12.27
CA GLU A 36 -15.05 -8.38 -12.84
C GLU A 36 -14.79 -7.22 -13.81
N ILE A 37 -15.77 -6.76 -14.57
CA ILE A 37 -15.64 -5.55 -15.40
C ILE A 37 -15.52 -4.29 -14.53
N LYS A 38 -16.26 -4.22 -13.41
CA LYS A 38 -16.05 -3.23 -12.35
C LYS A 38 -14.73 -3.45 -11.61
N ALA A 39 -14.24 -4.69 -11.47
CA ALA A 39 -12.95 -5.00 -10.87
C ALA A 39 -11.76 -4.74 -11.78
N ILE A 40 -11.96 -4.55 -13.08
CA ILE A 40 -10.90 -4.19 -14.00
C ILE A 40 -10.63 -2.67 -13.94
N VAL A 41 -11.67 -1.85 -13.80
CA VAL A 41 -11.51 -0.42 -13.44
C VAL A 41 -11.00 -0.26 -11.99
N LYS A 42 -11.37 -1.19 -11.08
CA LYS A 42 -10.76 -1.33 -9.73
C LYS A 42 -9.41 -2.04 -9.75
N GLY A 43 -9.02 -2.59 -10.90
CA GLY A 43 -7.85 -3.43 -11.11
C GLY A 43 -6.66 -2.60 -11.53
N ASP A 44 -6.92 -1.50 -12.24
CA ASP A 44 -5.92 -0.48 -12.56
C ASP A 44 -5.35 0.16 -11.28
N ILE A 45 -6.22 0.31 -10.28
CA ILE A 45 -5.94 0.77 -8.91
C ILE A 45 -5.12 -0.27 -8.14
N LYS A 46 -5.63 -1.51 -8.04
CA LYS A 46 -4.98 -2.59 -7.27
C LYS A 46 -3.60 -2.96 -7.79
N ALA A 47 -3.37 -2.83 -9.09
CA ALA A 47 -2.09 -3.17 -9.69
C ALA A 47 -1.04 -2.07 -9.47
N CYS A 48 -1.42 -0.79 -9.55
CA CYS A 48 -0.52 0.29 -9.13
C CYS A 48 -0.32 0.30 -7.61
N GLU A 49 -1.37 0.05 -6.83
CA GLU A 49 -1.27 -0.14 -5.37
C GLU A 49 -0.32 -1.27 -5.01
N ALA A 50 -0.38 -2.40 -5.73
CA ALA A 50 0.54 -3.51 -5.49
C ALA A 50 1.97 -3.26 -6.00
N ALA A 51 2.17 -2.28 -6.89
CA ALA A 51 3.49 -1.82 -7.30
C ALA A 51 4.07 -0.75 -6.35
N ASN A 52 3.20 0.00 -5.67
CA ASN A 52 3.57 1.05 -4.72
C ASN A 52 3.72 0.50 -3.29
N LYS A 53 4.91 0.65 -2.72
CA LYS A 53 5.30 0.12 -1.40
C LYS A 53 4.58 0.77 -0.20
N ASN A 54 3.78 1.81 -0.42
CA ASN A 54 3.21 2.66 0.64
C ASN A 54 1.67 2.63 0.70
N LEU A 55 1.07 1.44 0.75
CA LEU A 55 -0.36 1.27 1.06
C LEU A 55 -0.71 1.50 2.53
N ILE A 56 0.24 2.02 3.31
CA ILE A 56 0.04 2.34 4.72
C ILE A 56 -1.14 3.28 4.95
N CYS A 57 -1.40 4.19 4.02
CA CYS A 57 -2.56 5.08 4.08
C CYS A 57 -3.86 4.27 4.14
N LEU A 58 -4.02 3.30 3.24
CA LEU A 58 -5.18 2.42 3.18
C LEU A 58 -5.21 1.45 4.36
N ALA A 59 -4.05 0.93 4.77
CA ALA A 59 -3.95 0.04 5.91
C ALA A 59 -4.47 0.72 7.19
N ILE A 60 -4.05 1.96 7.46
CA ILE A 60 -4.49 2.72 8.63
C ILE A 60 -5.94 3.20 8.51
N THR A 61 -6.36 3.61 7.31
CA THR A 61 -7.73 4.10 7.09
C THR A 61 -8.76 2.99 7.25
N ASN A 62 -8.50 1.81 6.67
CA ASN A 62 -9.38 0.64 6.75
C ASN A 62 -9.13 -0.24 7.97
N ASN A 63 -8.11 0.08 8.77
CA ASN A 63 -7.63 -0.76 9.87
C ASN A 63 -7.35 -2.21 9.42
N ASP A 64 -6.71 -2.36 8.26
CA ASP A 64 -6.44 -3.64 7.62
C ASP A 64 -4.96 -3.74 7.24
N ILE A 65 -4.20 -4.47 8.06
CA ILE A 65 -2.76 -4.69 7.86
C ILE A 65 -2.45 -5.50 6.59
N SER A 66 -3.44 -6.20 6.01
CA SER A 66 -3.23 -6.98 4.78
C SER A 66 -2.82 -6.12 3.58
N TYR A 67 -3.12 -4.81 3.63
CA TYR A 67 -2.62 -3.83 2.67
C TYR A 67 -1.09 -3.68 2.68
N CYS A 68 -0.40 -4.02 3.78
CA CYS A 68 1.07 -3.99 3.85
C CYS A 68 1.76 -5.25 3.29
N ARG A 69 1.02 -6.25 2.77
CA ARG A 69 1.50 -7.44 2.03
C ARG A 69 2.99 -7.81 2.18
N ASN A 70 3.38 -8.35 3.32
CA ASN A 70 4.74 -8.83 3.62
C ASN A 70 5.87 -7.78 3.56
N ASP A 71 5.55 -6.49 3.45
CA ASP A 71 6.52 -5.41 3.60
C ASP A 71 6.69 -5.09 5.09
N LEU A 72 7.89 -5.38 5.61
CA LEU A 72 8.22 -5.15 7.01
C LEU A 72 8.15 -3.66 7.36
N ALA A 73 8.63 -2.77 6.50
CA ALA A 73 8.62 -1.33 6.77
C ALA A 73 7.17 -0.78 6.82
N CYS A 74 6.32 -1.19 5.89
CA CYS A 74 4.89 -0.84 5.91
C CYS A 74 4.22 -1.38 7.17
N THR A 75 4.46 -2.65 7.51
CA THR A 75 3.87 -3.31 8.68
C THR A 75 4.25 -2.60 9.99
N GLU A 76 5.53 -2.29 10.16
CA GLU A 76 6.02 -1.64 11.38
C GLU A 76 5.55 -0.18 11.48
N THR A 77 5.50 0.52 10.36
CA THR A 77 4.94 1.88 10.32
C THR A 77 3.42 1.86 10.57
N TYR A 78 2.69 0.85 10.08
CA TYR A 78 1.26 0.67 10.37
C TYR A 78 1.04 0.48 11.87
N LYS A 79 1.84 -0.38 12.52
CA LYS A 79 1.73 -0.62 13.97
C LYS A 79 2.03 0.65 14.77
N LEU A 80 3.10 1.38 14.43
CA LEU A 80 3.43 2.67 15.02
C LEU A 80 2.27 3.67 14.88
N MET A 81 1.76 3.85 13.66
CA MET A 81 0.67 4.78 13.40
C MET A 81 -0.64 4.35 14.06
N SER A 82 -0.93 3.04 14.12
CA SER A 82 -2.10 2.50 14.82
C SER A 82 -2.03 2.76 16.32
N ALA A 83 -0.84 2.59 16.93
CA ALA A 83 -0.60 2.95 18.33
C ALA A 83 -0.86 4.45 18.55
N ILE A 84 -0.25 5.32 17.72
CA ILE A 84 -0.39 6.78 17.83
C ILE A 84 -1.82 7.24 17.60
N LYS A 85 -2.50 6.78 16.54
CA LYS A 85 -3.88 7.13 16.20
C LYS A 85 -4.86 6.71 17.28
N SER A 86 -4.66 5.53 17.88
CA SER A 86 -5.50 5.07 19.01
C SER A 86 -5.03 5.58 20.38
N ASN A 87 -3.99 6.43 20.39
CA ASN A 87 -3.34 6.95 21.59
C ASN A 87 -3.07 5.86 22.65
N ASN A 88 -2.58 4.70 22.22
CA ASN A 88 -2.38 3.51 23.05
C ASN A 88 -0.92 3.05 22.99
N ILE A 89 -0.19 3.25 24.09
CA ILE A 89 1.23 2.90 24.20
C ILE A 89 1.47 1.39 24.20
N ASP A 90 0.54 0.58 24.73
CA ASP A 90 0.71 -0.89 24.81
C ASP A 90 0.75 -1.51 23.41
N LYS A 91 0.11 -0.87 22.42
CA LYS A 91 0.22 -1.29 21.02
C LYS A 91 1.65 -1.18 20.46
N CYS A 92 2.53 -0.36 21.06
CA CYS A 92 3.94 -0.34 20.67
C CYS A 92 4.62 -1.71 20.89
N GLU A 93 4.11 -2.58 21.78
CA GLU A 93 4.68 -3.92 22.00
C GLU A 93 4.53 -4.85 20.79
N GLN A 94 3.60 -4.55 19.88
CA GLN A 94 3.36 -5.33 18.67
C GLN A 94 4.43 -5.07 17.59
N ILE A 95 5.20 -4.00 17.74
CA ILE A 95 6.32 -3.64 16.86
C ILE A 95 7.47 -4.61 17.14
N VAL A 96 8.04 -5.20 16.10
CA VAL A 96 9.08 -6.22 16.21
C VAL A 96 10.47 -5.59 16.06
N ILE A 97 10.60 -4.48 15.33
CA ILE A 97 11.88 -3.77 15.23
C ILE A 97 12.11 -2.97 16.51
N ASP A 98 13.10 -3.38 17.31
CA ASP A 98 13.38 -2.80 18.63
C ASP A 98 13.55 -1.28 18.59
N ASN A 99 14.27 -0.76 17.59
CA ASN A 99 14.46 0.67 17.45
C ASN A 99 13.13 1.40 17.20
N VAL A 100 12.25 0.87 16.35
CA VAL A 100 10.93 1.46 16.10
C VAL A 100 10.05 1.35 17.34
N LYS A 101 10.14 0.25 18.10
CA LYS A 101 9.41 0.05 19.35
C LYS A 101 9.83 1.07 20.42
N VAL A 102 11.13 1.25 20.63
CA VAL A 102 11.68 2.24 21.57
C VAL A 102 11.21 3.64 21.18
N LEU A 103 11.26 3.97 19.89
CA LEU A 103 10.84 5.27 19.38
C LEU A 103 9.33 5.50 19.52
N CYS A 104 8.51 4.46 19.28
CA CYS A 104 7.07 4.47 19.53
C CYS A 104 6.77 4.82 20.99
N LYS A 105 7.40 4.13 21.94
CA LYS A 105 7.22 4.40 23.38
C LYS A 105 7.68 5.82 23.73
N ALA A 106 8.84 6.23 23.23
CA ALA A 106 9.42 7.54 23.47
C ALA A 106 8.48 8.68 23.06
N PHE A 107 7.76 8.55 21.94
CA PHE A 107 6.74 9.49 21.49
C PHE A 107 5.64 9.71 22.54
N PHE A 108 5.20 8.66 23.23
CA PHE A 108 4.16 8.77 24.27
C PHE A 108 4.69 9.39 25.55
N ILE A 109 5.87 8.97 26.00
CA ILE A 109 6.47 9.44 27.26
C ILE A 109 7.30 10.72 27.12
N ARG A 110 7.41 11.26 25.90
CA ARG A 110 8.17 12.47 25.57
C ARG A 110 9.65 12.41 25.96
N ASN A 111 10.30 11.28 25.69
CA ASN A 111 11.69 11.04 26.09
C ASN A 111 12.67 11.21 24.91
N ALA A 112 13.44 12.29 24.92
CA ALA A 112 14.47 12.57 23.90
C ALA A 112 15.73 11.71 24.05
N ASP A 113 16.00 11.14 25.23
CA ASP A 113 17.27 10.48 25.55
C ASP A 113 17.47 9.20 24.73
N VAL A 114 16.37 8.60 24.28
CA VAL A 114 16.42 7.43 23.39
C VAL A 114 17.23 7.76 22.13
N CYS A 115 17.19 9.00 21.64
CA CYS A 115 17.83 9.45 20.40
C CYS A 115 19.36 9.51 20.46
N SER A 116 19.94 9.02 21.56
CA SER A 116 21.37 8.70 21.67
C SER A 116 21.74 7.39 20.96
N LEU A 117 20.74 6.53 20.67
CA LEU A 117 20.87 5.28 19.92
C LEU A 117 20.95 5.54 18.40
N PRO A 118 21.52 4.61 17.61
CA PRO A 118 21.61 4.77 16.16
C PRO A 118 20.25 4.59 15.47
N PHE A 119 19.44 5.65 15.45
CA PHE A 119 18.19 5.74 14.68
C PHE A 119 18.36 6.34 13.29
N GLN A 120 19.60 6.55 12.83
CA GLN A 120 19.89 7.25 11.58
C GLN A 120 19.17 6.63 10.36
N ASN A 121 18.94 5.32 10.38
CA ASN A 121 18.24 4.61 9.30
C ASN A 121 16.71 4.83 9.28
N PHE A 122 16.10 5.38 10.34
CA PHE A 122 14.64 5.53 10.45
C PHE A 122 14.17 6.99 10.55
N MET A 123 14.94 7.87 11.18
CA MET A 123 14.57 9.27 11.40
C MET A 123 15.55 10.27 10.78
N GLY A 124 16.52 9.78 9.99
CA GLY A 124 17.57 10.60 9.39
C GLY A 124 18.61 11.04 10.41
N ASP A 125 18.32 12.10 11.18
CA ASP A 125 19.24 12.70 12.14
C ASP A 125 18.71 12.69 13.59
N LYS A 126 19.62 12.99 14.53
CA LYS A 126 19.31 13.04 15.97
C LYS A 126 18.25 14.09 16.31
N ALA A 127 18.29 15.24 15.65
CA ALA A 127 17.36 16.33 15.91
C ALA A 127 15.93 15.97 15.49
N THR A 128 15.77 15.31 14.34
CA THR A 128 14.48 14.76 13.88
C THR A 128 13.94 13.70 14.84
N CYS A 129 14.79 12.79 15.32
CA CYS A 129 14.39 11.84 16.36
C CYS A 129 13.90 12.56 17.63
N GLN A 130 14.65 13.55 18.13
CA GLN A 130 14.28 14.29 19.33
C GLN A 130 12.97 15.06 19.13
N ALA A 131 12.80 15.69 17.97
CA ALA A 131 11.59 16.41 17.61
C ALA A 131 10.37 15.48 17.61
N PHE A 132 10.48 14.30 16.97
CA PHE A 132 9.45 13.28 16.98
C PHE A 132 9.14 12.79 18.40
N ALA A 133 10.16 12.32 19.13
CA ALA A 133 9.98 11.71 20.45
C ALA A 133 9.34 12.68 21.45
N THR A 134 9.71 13.96 21.40
CA THR A 134 9.19 14.99 22.32
C THR A 134 7.96 15.73 21.79
N GLN A 135 7.60 15.53 20.52
CA GLN A 135 6.60 16.33 19.80
C GLN A 135 6.94 17.83 19.77
N ASN A 136 8.24 18.18 19.83
CA ASN A 136 8.71 19.56 19.91
C ASN A 136 9.47 19.97 18.66
N ILE A 137 8.84 20.85 17.88
CA ILE A 137 9.35 21.34 16.60
C ILE A 137 10.64 22.17 16.73
N SER A 138 10.96 22.71 17.92
CA SER A 138 12.19 23.49 18.11
C SER A 138 13.45 22.67 17.84
N TYR A 139 13.41 21.34 18.06
CA TYR A 139 14.53 20.47 17.71
C TYR A 139 14.81 20.46 16.20
N CYS A 140 13.80 20.63 15.35
CA CYS A 140 13.97 20.68 13.89
C CYS A 140 14.81 21.86 13.40
N LEU A 141 15.02 22.90 14.22
CA LEU A 141 15.91 24.02 13.86
C LEU A 141 17.36 23.55 13.63
N ASN A 142 17.75 22.44 14.25
CA ASN A 142 19.09 21.85 14.16
C ASN A 142 19.14 20.62 13.23
N SER A 143 18.04 20.29 12.56
CA SER A 143 17.99 19.17 11.60
C SER A 143 18.57 19.60 10.25
N GLN A 144 19.22 18.65 9.56
CA GLN A 144 19.67 18.84 8.18
C GLN A 144 18.48 18.94 7.21
N GLU A 145 17.34 18.37 7.58
CA GLU A 145 16.10 18.32 6.79
C GLU A 145 14.97 19.04 7.54
N LYS A 146 15.21 20.30 7.93
CA LYS A 146 14.28 21.10 8.77
C LYS A 146 12.81 20.98 8.34
N ALA A 147 12.49 21.16 7.07
CA ALA A 147 11.10 21.09 6.58
C ALA A 147 10.48 19.70 6.79
N ALA A 148 11.19 18.64 6.42
CA ALA A 148 10.72 17.26 6.60
C ALA A 148 10.55 16.90 8.09
N CYS A 149 11.47 17.37 8.95
CA CYS A 149 11.33 17.21 10.40
C CYS A 149 10.07 17.90 10.94
N GLN A 150 9.77 19.12 10.48
CA GLN A 150 8.58 19.86 10.90
C GLN A 150 7.30 19.16 10.46
N ASP A 151 7.25 18.74 9.19
CA ASP A 151 6.12 17.99 8.62
C ASP A 151 5.86 16.69 9.38
N LEU A 152 6.92 15.96 9.74
CA LEU A 152 6.84 14.76 10.56
C LEU A 152 6.19 15.03 11.94
N VAL A 153 6.66 16.06 12.66
CA VAL A 153 6.11 16.41 13.98
C VAL A 153 4.63 16.79 13.85
N TYR A 154 4.26 17.61 12.86
CA TYR A 154 2.87 17.99 12.63
C TYR A 154 2.01 16.80 12.25
N LEU A 155 2.47 15.91 11.38
CA LEU A 155 1.76 14.70 10.97
C LEU A 155 1.37 13.85 12.19
N PHE A 156 2.35 13.45 12.99
CA PHE A 156 2.11 12.52 14.09
C PHE A 156 1.36 13.16 15.28
N THR A 157 1.59 14.44 15.55
CA THR A 157 0.80 15.16 16.57
C THR A 157 -0.65 15.35 16.14
N SER A 158 -0.90 15.69 14.88
CA SER A 158 -2.26 15.82 14.34
C SER A 158 -3.02 14.50 14.39
N ILE A 159 -2.37 13.39 14.03
CA ILE A 159 -2.97 12.05 14.09
C ILE A 159 -3.26 11.65 15.54
N LYS A 160 -2.33 11.87 16.47
CA LYS A 160 -2.51 11.57 17.90
C LYS A 160 -3.70 12.35 18.48
N GLU A 161 -3.80 13.64 18.14
CA GLU A 161 -4.85 14.52 18.62
C GLU A 161 -6.18 14.36 17.88
N ASN A 162 -6.18 13.60 16.77
CA ASN A 162 -7.30 13.45 15.86
C ASN A 162 -7.86 14.80 15.35
N LYS A 163 -6.97 15.74 14.99
CA LYS A 163 -7.32 17.10 14.54
C LYS A 163 -6.86 17.38 13.13
N ALA A 164 -7.77 17.27 12.15
CA ALA A 164 -7.45 17.49 10.74
C ALA A 164 -6.96 18.92 10.42
N ILE A 165 -7.40 19.93 11.19
CA ILE A 165 -6.96 21.32 11.01
C ILE A 165 -5.45 21.48 11.25
N ASN A 166 -4.86 20.68 12.14
CA ASN A 166 -3.44 20.75 12.42
C ASN A 166 -2.59 20.27 11.23
N CYS A 167 -3.16 19.44 10.34
CA CYS A 167 -2.50 19.00 9.12
C CYS A 167 -2.20 20.17 8.15
N GLU A 168 -2.89 21.31 8.27
CA GLU A 168 -2.60 22.49 7.41
C GLU A 168 -1.22 23.09 7.69
N ASN A 169 -0.60 22.77 8.83
CA ASN A 169 0.76 23.20 9.15
C ASN A 169 1.85 22.37 8.44
N ILE A 170 1.47 21.27 7.78
CA ILE A 170 2.37 20.43 7.00
C ILE A 170 2.61 21.10 5.64
N ALA A 171 3.86 21.38 5.31
CA ALA A 171 4.25 22.06 4.07
C ALA A 171 4.05 21.15 2.84
N SER A 172 4.50 19.90 2.93
CA SER A 172 4.32 18.88 1.89
C SER A 172 2.84 18.62 1.60
N ASP A 173 2.39 18.89 0.38
CA ASP A 173 1.03 18.62 -0.09
C ASP A 173 0.64 17.14 0.09
N GLU A 174 1.62 16.25 -0.10
CA GLU A 174 1.45 14.79 -0.01
C GLU A 174 1.27 14.35 1.43
N ASP A 175 2.15 14.80 2.33
CA ASP A 175 2.06 14.48 3.76
C ASP A 175 0.82 15.13 4.40
N ARG A 176 0.43 16.32 3.93
CA ARG A 176 -0.80 16.98 4.35
C ARG A 176 -2.03 16.20 3.92
N ALA A 177 -2.07 15.71 2.68
CA ALA A 177 -3.16 14.87 2.19
C ALA A 177 -3.22 13.54 2.95
N PHE A 178 -2.06 12.93 3.22
CA PHE A 178 -1.93 11.71 4.02
C PHE A 178 -2.42 11.91 5.47
N CYS A 179 -2.02 13.00 6.13
CA CYS A 179 -2.50 13.35 7.46
C CYS A 179 -4.03 13.44 7.51
N LYS A 180 -4.63 14.16 6.55
CA LYS A 180 -6.08 14.34 6.46
C LYS A 180 -6.80 13.03 6.18
N SER A 181 -6.30 12.19 5.28
CA SER A 181 -6.95 10.91 4.96
C SER A 181 -7.02 10.00 6.18
N ILE A 182 -5.93 9.91 6.95
CA ILE A 182 -5.88 9.10 8.17
C ILE A 182 -6.89 9.59 9.21
N ILE A 183 -6.97 10.89 9.47
CA ILE A 183 -7.85 11.47 10.49
C ILE A 183 -9.32 11.39 10.05
N LEU A 184 -9.61 11.70 8.79
CA LEU A 184 -10.98 11.72 8.25
C LEU A 184 -11.49 10.32 7.88
N GLY A 185 -10.63 9.30 7.88
CA GLY A 185 -10.98 7.95 7.45
C GLY A 185 -11.33 7.88 5.97
N SER A 186 -10.71 8.72 5.13
CA SER A 186 -11.11 8.87 3.73
C SER A 186 -10.18 8.09 2.78
N ASP A 187 -10.65 6.92 2.38
CA ASP A 187 -10.02 6.13 1.32
C ASP A 187 -9.82 6.96 0.05
N LYS A 188 -10.81 7.78 -0.32
CA LYS A 188 -10.73 8.60 -1.53
C LYS A 188 -9.51 9.52 -1.53
N ILE A 189 -9.20 10.15 -0.38
CA ILE A 189 -8.03 11.00 -0.23
C ILE A 189 -6.75 10.15 -0.28
N CYS A 190 -6.70 9.02 0.44
CA CYS A 190 -5.57 8.09 0.37
C CYS A 190 -5.24 7.66 -1.06
N HIS A 191 -6.25 7.19 -1.80
CA HIS A 191 -6.07 6.76 -3.18
C HIS A 191 -5.55 7.92 -4.04
N SER A 192 -6.10 9.14 -3.90
CA SER A 192 -5.63 10.32 -4.64
C SER A 192 -4.15 10.66 -4.40
N THR A 193 -3.64 10.41 -3.20
CA THR A 193 -2.21 10.58 -2.87
C THR A 193 -1.36 9.45 -3.45
N VAL A 194 -1.83 8.20 -3.36
CA VAL A 194 -1.13 7.03 -3.93
C VAL A 194 -1.02 7.13 -5.46
N TYR A 195 -2.06 7.65 -6.15
CA TYR A 195 -2.04 7.80 -7.61
C TYR A 195 -0.98 8.77 -8.12
N LYS A 196 -0.56 9.78 -7.33
CA LYS A 196 0.51 10.69 -7.76
C LYS A 196 1.85 9.97 -7.96
N PHE A 197 2.06 8.84 -7.28
CA PHE A 197 3.26 8.01 -7.42
C PHE A 197 3.14 6.94 -8.52
N CYS A 198 1.94 6.74 -9.08
CA CYS A 198 1.72 5.89 -10.23
C CYS A 198 2.23 6.59 -11.50
N ASN A 199 3.52 6.55 -11.74
CA ASN A 199 4.10 7.03 -13.00
C ASN A 199 4.09 5.94 -14.08
N ASP A 200 4.41 6.33 -15.30
CA ASP A 200 4.43 5.46 -16.49
C ASP A 200 5.26 4.17 -16.33
N VAL A 201 6.39 4.24 -15.60
CA VAL A 201 7.26 3.08 -15.35
C VAL A 201 6.60 2.10 -14.38
N GLU A 202 5.87 2.63 -13.39
CA GLU A 202 5.20 1.83 -12.36
C GLU A 202 3.98 1.12 -12.95
N TYR A 203 3.22 1.82 -13.82
CA TYR A 203 2.18 1.21 -14.63
C TYR A 203 2.72 0.11 -15.55
N GLN A 204 3.88 0.31 -16.19
CA GLN A 204 4.51 -0.71 -17.02
C GLN A 204 4.87 -1.97 -16.24
N LYS A 205 5.54 -1.82 -15.09
CA LYS A 205 5.91 -2.97 -14.24
C LYS A 205 4.69 -3.74 -13.77
N ALA A 206 3.65 -3.02 -13.33
CA ALA A 206 2.40 -3.60 -12.90
C ALA A 206 1.73 -4.37 -14.06
N ALA A 207 1.65 -3.77 -15.25
CA ALA A 207 1.09 -4.41 -16.43
C ALA A 207 1.76 -5.75 -16.73
N ILE A 208 3.10 -5.80 -16.74
CA ILE A 208 3.88 -7.00 -17.02
C ILE A 208 3.65 -8.09 -15.97
N ILE A 209 3.77 -7.74 -14.68
CA ILE A 209 3.61 -8.69 -13.57
C ILE A 209 2.22 -9.34 -13.60
N TYR A 210 1.18 -8.53 -13.83
CA TYR A 210 -0.21 -8.99 -13.78
C TYR A 210 -0.76 -9.43 -15.13
N LYS A 211 0.05 -9.40 -16.18
CA LYS A 211 -0.36 -9.66 -17.57
C LYS A 211 -1.63 -8.89 -17.97
N ASN A 212 -1.68 -7.59 -17.65
CA ASN A 212 -2.87 -6.76 -17.85
C ASN A 212 -2.59 -5.60 -18.82
N GLU A 213 -3.09 -5.74 -20.05
CA GLU A 213 -2.95 -4.76 -21.13
C GLU A 213 -3.61 -3.40 -20.86
N LYS A 214 -4.64 -3.34 -20.00
CA LYS A 214 -5.32 -2.07 -19.69
C LYS A 214 -4.42 -1.12 -18.91
N LEU A 215 -3.52 -1.65 -18.08
CA LEU A 215 -2.51 -0.85 -17.39
C LEU A 215 -1.51 -0.20 -18.36
N CYS A 216 -1.19 -0.86 -19.47
CA CYS A 216 -0.38 -0.24 -20.52
C CYS A 216 -1.11 0.95 -21.17
N ASN A 217 -2.45 0.99 -21.14
CA ASN A 217 -3.20 2.10 -21.71
C ASN A 217 -3.15 3.38 -20.89
N GLU A 218 -2.99 3.26 -19.57
CA GLU A 218 -2.84 4.38 -18.63
C GLU A 218 -1.48 5.09 -18.74
N ILE A 219 -0.51 4.47 -19.41
CA ILE A 219 0.82 5.04 -19.63
C ILE A 219 0.76 6.19 -20.65
N ILE A 220 1.22 7.37 -20.23
CA ILE A 220 1.21 8.60 -21.05
C ILE A 220 2.40 8.58 -22.02
N ASN A 221 3.59 8.22 -21.55
CA ASN A 221 4.79 8.13 -22.37
C ASN A 221 4.67 7.01 -23.42
N LYS A 222 4.59 7.41 -24.69
CA LYS A 222 4.41 6.50 -25.82
C LYS A 222 5.46 5.40 -25.91
N THR A 223 6.71 5.71 -25.58
CA THR A 223 7.83 4.74 -25.63
C THR A 223 7.68 3.68 -24.54
N ILE A 224 7.34 4.09 -23.32
CA ILE A 224 7.11 3.17 -22.20
C ILE A 224 5.87 2.32 -22.46
N LYS A 225 4.81 2.94 -22.99
CA LYS A 225 3.55 2.27 -23.38
C LYS A 225 3.79 1.19 -24.44
N GLN A 226 4.58 1.50 -25.46
CA GLN A 226 4.92 0.54 -26.50
C GLN A 226 5.70 -0.65 -25.92
N LYS A 227 6.76 -0.40 -25.14
CA LYS A 227 7.52 -1.45 -24.46
C LYS A 227 6.66 -2.30 -23.52
N CYS A 228 5.67 -1.68 -22.87
CA CYS A 228 4.69 -2.38 -22.03
C CYS A 228 3.93 -3.45 -22.83
N PHE A 229 3.40 -3.09 -24.00
CA PHE A 229 2.69 -4.03 -24.87
C PHE A 229 3.61 -5.07 -25.52
N GLU A 230 4.86 -4.73 -25.80
CA GLU A 230 5.86 -5.69 -26.33
C GLU A 230 6.16 -6.78 -25.29
N ASN A 231 6.44 -6.38 -24.04
CA ASN A 231 6.74 -7.32 -22.95
C ASN A 231 5.56 -8.21 -22.54
N LEU A 232 4.32 -7.82 -22.88
CA LEU A 232 3.13 -8.65 -22.61
C LEU A 232 2.91 -9.77 -23.63
N LYS A 233 3.58 -9.70 -24.78
CA LYS A 233 3.47 -10.70 -25.85
C LYS A 233 4.50 -11.83 -25.73
N GLU A 234 5.50 -11.67 -24.86
CA GLU A 234 6.50 -12.68 -24.49
C GLU A 234 5.99 -13.61 -23.37
#